data_AF-A0A5E4MJA8-F1
#
_entry.id   AF-A0A5E4MJA8-F1
#
_cell.length_a   1.000
_cell.length_b   1.000
_cell.length_c   1.000
_cell.angle_alpha   90.00
_cell.angle_beta   90.00
_cell.angle_gamma   90.00
#
_symmetry.space_group_name_H-M   'P 1'
#
loop_
_entity.id
_entity.type
_entity.pdbx_description
1 polymer ?
#
loop_
_entity_poly.entity_id
_entity_poly.type
_entity_poly.pdbx_seq_one_letter_code
_entity_poly.pdbx_strand_id
1 'polypeptide(L)'
;MSWSGEHREFVIEEFINYGGSPITIQRAFRIRFALNRRDPVPDSTTIRNWVSNFRQTSSALKRKSTGRPRTATGPENVATVTVTSNHYCEMLKHFLRPKLNDFIHEYGQRNVSFQQDGTTAHTTRRSLGILREMFPGHIVSL
;
A
#
# COMPACT_ATOMS: atom_id res chain seq x y z
N MET A 1 -18.81 -0.42 16.21
CA MET A 1 -20.10 -0.17 15.51
C MET A 1 -19.81 0.10 14.04
N SER A 2 -20.58 -0.47 13.11
CA SER A 2 -20.42 -0.20 11.67
C SER A 2 -21.41 0.87 11.22
N TRP A 3 -20.91 2.05 10.83
CA TRP A 3 -21.74 3.10 10.24
C TRP A 3 -22.16 2.72 8.82
N SER A 4 -23.47 2.62 8.58
CA SER A 4 -24.07 2.36 7.26
C SER A 4 -23.86 3.54 6.30
N GLY A 5 -24.19 3.35 5.01
CA GLY A 5 -24.15 4.42 4.00
C GLY A 5 -25.10 5.57 4.34
N GLU A 6 -26.31 5.26 4.79
CA GLU A 6 -27.34 6.23 5.20
C GLU A 6 -26.86 7.16 6.32
N HIS A 7 -26.17 6.61 7.33
CA HIS A 7 -25.58 7.43 8.40
C HIS A 7 -24.56 8.44 7.87
N ARG A 8 -23.79 8.08 6.83
CA ARG A 8 -22.75 8.95 6.25
C ARG A 8 -23.36 10.02 5.38
N GLU A 9 -24.34 9.65 4.56
CA GLU A 9 -25.05 10.55 3.66
C GLU A 9 -25.70 11.69 4.45
N PHE A 10 -26.46 11.36 5.49
CA PHE A 10 -27.06 12.35 6.39
C PHE A 10 -26.00 13.29 6.98
N VAL A 11 -24.88 12.75 7.49
CA VAL A 11 -23.81 13.56 8.07
C VAL A 11 -23.18 14.52 7.05
N ILE A 12 -22.97 14.07 5.82
CA ILE A 12 -22.34 14.89 4.76
C ILE A 12 -23.27 16.02 4.34
N GLU A 13 -24.55 15.73 4.10
CA GLU A 13 -25.56 16.72 3.73
C GLU A 13 -25.71 17.79 4.83
N GLU A 14 -25.88 17.35 6.07
CA GLU A 14 -26.01 18.22 7.23
C GLU A 14 -24.74 19.08 7.42
N PHE A 15 -23.55 18.52 7.19
CA PHE A 15 -22.30 19.27 7.31
C PHE A 15 -22.21 20.42 6.31
N ILE A 16 -22.67 20.19 5.08
CA ILE A 16 -22.66 21.18 4.00
C ILE A 16 -23.68 22.30 4.29
N ASN A 17 -24.87 21.94 4.79
CA ASN A 17 -25.96 22.89 5.03
C ASN A 17 -25.75 23.74 6.30
N TYR A 18 -25.16 23.19 7.36
CA TYR A 18 -25.05 23.85 8.67
C TYR A 18 -23.65 24.40 9.01
N GLY A 19 -22.76 24.56 8.01
CA GLY A 19 -21.48 25.26 8.19
C GLY A 19 -20.39 24.49 8.93
N GLY A 20 -20.50 23.16 9.00
CA GLY A 20 -19.39 22.29 9.39
C GLY A 20 -19.07 22.12 10.88
N SER A 21 -20.01 22.44 11.79
CA SER A 21 -19.86 22.16 13.23
C SER A 21 -20.12 20.68 13.56
N PRO A 22 -19.11 19.92 14.05
CA PRO A 22 -19.32 18.50 14.40
C PRO A 22 -20.32 18.28 15.53
N ILE A 23 -20.44 19.24 16.47
CA ILE A 23 -21.36 19.14 17.61
C ILE A 23 -22.82 19.25 17.14
N THR A 24 -23.09 20.18 16.22
CA THR A 24 -24.44 20.35 15.64
C THR A 24 -24.86 19.08 14.92
N ILE A 25 -23.96 18.49 14.15
CA ILE A 25 -24.21 17.27 13.40
C ILE A 25 -24.43 16.08 14.34
N GLN A 26 -23.61 15.92 15.37
CA GLN A 26 -23.80 14.85 16.36
C GLN A 26 -25.17 14.95 17.05
N ARG A 27 -25.65 16.17 17.34
CA ARG A 27 -26.99 16.40 17.90
C ARG A 27 -28.09 16.05 16.89
N ALA A 28 -27.99 16.53 15.65
CA ALA A 28 -28.94 16.24 14.58
C ALA A 28 -29.00 14.73 14.27
N PHE A 29 -27.84 14.07 14.22
CA PHE A 29 -27.70 12.63 14.03
C PHE A 29 -28.41 11.84 15.13
N ARG A 30 -28.24 12.24 16.39
CA ARG A 30 -28.89 11.61 17.53
C ARG A 30 -30.42 11.70 17.46
N ILE A 31 -30.96 12.84 17.00
CA ILE A 31 -32.40 13.05 16.78
C ILE A 31 -32.90 12.19 15.61
N ARG A 32 -32.20 12.25 14.46
CA ARG A 32 -32.58 11.55 13.23
C ARG A 32 -32.67 10.03 13.41
N PHE A 33 -31.72 9.43 14.12
CA PHE A 33 -31.62 7.99 14.33
C PHE A 33 -32.15 7.53 15.70
N ALA A 34 -32.88 8.40 16.42
CA ALA A 34 -33.51 8.10 17.72
C ALA A 34 -32.56 7.42 18.75
N LEU A 35 -31.34 7.95 18.87
CA LEU A 35 -30.28 7.34 19.70
C LEU A 35 -30.33 7.81 21.16
N ASN A 36 -30.34 6.86 22.10
CA ASN A 36 -30.27 7.12 23.55
C ASN A 36 -28.93 7.71 23.94
N ARG A 37 -28.87 8.48 25.04
CA ARG A 37 -27.67 9.24 25.47
C ARG A 37 -26.34 8.47 25.45
N ARG A 38 -26.36 7.15 25.69
CA ARG A 38 -25.17 6.28 25.70
C ARG A 38 -24.84 5.65 24.36
N ASP A 39 -25.78 5.68 23.40
CA ASP A 39 -25.56 5.18 22.06
C ASP A 39 -24.48 6.02 21.37
N PRO A 40 -23.58 5.37 20.62
CA PRO A 40 -22.46 6.05 20.01
C PRO A 40 -22.93 6.96 18.88
N VAL A 41 -22.16 8.02 18.67
CA VAL A 41 -22.29 8.94 17.53
C VAL A 41 -20.94 9.04 16.83
N PRO A 42 -20.89 9.37 15.53
CA PRO A 42 -19.64 9.60 14.84
C PRO A 42 -18.84 10.71 15.53
N ASP A 43 -17.57 10.47 15.81
CA ASP A 43 -16.70 11.50 16.40
C ASP A 43 -16.35 12.59 15.37
N SER A 44 -15.79 13.71 15.85
CA SER A 44 -15.50 14.87 15.00
C SER A 44 -14.50 14.54 13.87
N THR A 45 -13.58 13.61 14.10
CA THR A 45 -12.58 13.18 13.11
C THR A 45 -13.23 12.34 12.01
N THR A 46 -14.10 11.42 12.39
CA THR A 46 -14.89 10.58 11.49
C THR A 46 -15.77 11.42 10.58
N ILE A 47 -16.45 12.43 11.15
CA ILE A 47 -17.28 13.37 10.39
C ILE A 47 -16.45 14.12 9.35
N ARG A 48 -15.31 14.71 9.75
CA ARG A 48 -14.41 15.42 8.81
C ARG A 48 -13.87 14.51 7.72
N ASN A 49 -13.49 13.28 8.06
CA ASN A 49 -12.98 12.30 7.10
C ASN A 49 -14.05 11.91 6.07
N TRP A 50 -15.31 11.74 6.46
CA TRP A 50 -16.39 11.45 5.51
C TRP A 50 -16.63 12.62 4.56
N VAL A 51 -16.67 13.85 5.07
CA VAL A 51 -16.85 15.04 4.25
C VAL A 51 -15.68 15.22 3.28
N SER A 52 -14.44 15.03 3.74
CA SER A 52 -13.24 15.12 2.89
C SER A 52 -13.27 14.08 1.77
N ASN A 53 -13.51 12.81 2.11
CA ASN A 53 -13.60 11.73 1.13
C ASN A 53 -14.73 11.95 0.13
N PHE A 54 -15.88 12.47 0.59
CA PHE A 54 -17.00 12.83 -0.27
C PHE A 54 -16.61 13.97 -1.21
N ARG A 55 -15.97 15.03 -0.74
CA ARG A 55 -15.52 16.15 -1.60
C ARG A 55 -14.51 15.70 -2.66
N GLN A 56 -13.69 14.69 -2.35
CA GLN A 56 -12.71 14.15 -3.28
C GLN A 56 -13.28 13.15 -4.30
N THR A 57 -14.29 12.36 -3.90
CA THR A 57 -14.75 11.19 -4.68
C THR A 57 -16.23 11.28 -5.10
N SER A 58 -16.95 12.31 -4.63
CA SER A 58 -18.41 12.46 -4.76
C SER A 58 -19.21 11.24 -4.30
N SER A 59 -18.65 10.45 -3.37
CA SER A 59 -19.24 9.18 -2.92
C SER A 59 -19.26 9.10 -1.40
N ALA A 60 -20.45 8.89 -0.82
CA ALA A 60 -20.66 8.70 0.62
C ALA A 60 -20.45 7.24 1.06
N LEU A 61 -20.49 6.30 0.11
CA LEU A 61 -20.38 4.87 0.40
C LEU A 61 -18.96 4.51 0.78
N LYS A 62 -18.82 3.62 1.77
CA LYS A 62 -17.54 2.96 2.03
C LYS A 62 -17.24 2.09 0.81
N ARG A 63 -16.29 2.49 -0.03
CA ARG A 63 -15.75 1.58 -1.03
C ARG A 63 -15.26 0.33 -0.33
N LYS A 64 -15.57 -0.83 -0.91
CA LYS A 64 -14.93 -2.08 -0.51
C LYS A 64 -13.43 -1.83 -0.60
N SER A 65 -12.68 -2.18 0.45
CA SER A 65 -11.22 -2.20 0.34
C SER A 65 -10.93 -3.03 -0.90
N THR A 66 -10.29 -2.45 -1.91
CA THR A 66 -10.02 -3.10 -3.20
C THR A 66 -8.98 -4.22 -3.04
N GLY A 67 -8.70 -4.65 -1.81
CA GLY A 67 -7.49 -5.37 -1.47
C GLY A 67 -6.26 -4.55 -1.84
N ARG A 68 -5.12 -5.21 -1.95
CA ARG A 68 -3.97 -4.67 -2.67
C ARG A 68 -4.44 -4.21 -4.06
N PRO A 69 -4.13 -2.98 -4.49
CA PRO A 69 -4.51 -2.50 -5.82
C PRO A 69 -4.14 -3.56 -6.86
N ARG A 70 -5.13 -4.07 -7.61
CA ARG A 70 -4.83 -4.85 -8.80
C ARG A 70 -4.25 -3.87 -9.80
N THR A 71 -3.01 -4.10 -10.23
CA THR A 71 -2.39 -3.37 -11.32
C THR A 71 -3.28 -3.53 -12.55
N ALA A 72 -4.04 -2.51 -12.88
CA ALA A 72 -4.80 -2.45 -14.11
C ALA A 72 -3.80 -2.26 -15.25
N THR A 73 -3.71 -3.23 -16.16
CA THR A 73 -2.87 -3.14 -17.36
C THR A 73 -3.56 -2.22 -18.38
N GLY A 74 -3.35 -0.91 -18.25
CA GLY A 74 -3.64 0.08 -19.29
C GLY A 74 -2.39 0.38 -20.14
N PRO A 75 -2.54 0.86 -21.38
CA PRO A 75 -1.41 1.18 -22.28
C PRO A 75 -0.56 2.36 -21.80
N GLU A 76 -1.01 3.10 -20.78
CA GLU A 76 -0.20 4.12 -20.08
C GLU A 76 0.84 3.54 -19.11
N ASN A 77 0.69 2.26 -18.70
CA ASN A 77 1.56 1.60 -17.71
C ASN A 77 2.81 0.96 -18.32
N VAL A 78 3.19 1.38 -19.54
CA VAL A 78 4.33 0.86 -20.32
C VAL A 78 5.70 1.19 -19.69
N ALA A 79 5.74 1.90 -18.55
CA ALA A 79 6.97 2.10 -17.78
C ALA A 79 7.01 1.36 -16.43
N THR A 80 6.04 0.49 -16.11
CA THR A 80 6.23 -0.45 -14.99
C THR A 80 6.96 -1.68 -15.54
N VAL A 81 8.28 -1.56 -15.70
CA VAL A 81 9.13 -2.66 -16.16
C VAL A 81 8.95 -3.82 -15.18
N THR A 82 8.17 -4.81 -15.58
CA THR A 82 8.11 -6.07 -14.84
C THR A 82 9.51 -6.65 -14.92
N VAL A 83 10.19 -6.71 -13.77
CA VAL A 83 11.53 -7.30 -13.68
C VAL A 83 11.36 -8.80 -13.98
N THR A 84 11.45 -9.14 -15.26
CA THR A 84 11.58 -10.53 -15.67
C THR A 84 12.87 -11.09 -15.08
N SER A 85 12.95 -12.41 -14.92
CA SER A 85 14.18 -13.08 -14.45
C SER A 85 15.40 -12.74 -15.31
N ASN A 86 15.22 -12.50 -16.62
CA ASN A 86 16.30 -12.07 -17.51
C ASN A 86 16.82 -10.68 -17.13
N HIS A 87 15.92 -9.69 -16.96
CA HIS A 87 16.31 -8.34 -16.54
C HIS A 87 17.01 -8.35 -15.17
N TYR A 88 16.57 -9.22 -14.26
CA TYR A 88 17.24 -9.40 -12.98
C TYR A 88 18.65 -9.99 -13.14
N CYS A 89 18.82 -11.02 -13.97
CA CYS A 89 20.13 -11.60 -14.26
C CYS A 89 21.10 -10.57 -14.85
N GLU A 90 20.65 -9.73 -15.78
CA GLU A 90 21.46 -8.67 -16.36
C GLU A 90 21.82 -7.61 -15.31
N MET A 91 20.88 -7.26 -14.43
CA MET A 91 21.16 -6.35 -13.33
C MET A 91 22.27 -6.89 -12.40
N LEU A 92 22.18 -8.17 -12.02
CA LEU A 92 23.20 -8.81 -11.18
C LEU A 92 24.59 -8.79 -11.85
N LYS A 93 24.67 -9.09 -13.15
CA LYS A 93 25.93 -9.12 -13.88
C LYS A 93 26.55 -7.74 -14.07
N HIS A 94 25.73 -6.74 -14.41
CA HIS A 94 26.23 -5.42 -14.82
C HIS A 94 26.38 -4.43 -13.67
N PHE A 95 25.57 -4.54 -12.62
CA PHE A 95 25.59 -3.58 -11.50
C PHE A 95 26.14 -4.19 -10.21
N LEU A 96 25.73 -5.42 -9.88
CA LEU A 96 26.16 -6.04 -8.62
C LEU A 96 27.58 -6.60 -8.72
N ARG A 97 27.88 -7.38 -9.77
CA ARG A 97 29.18 -8.06 -9.92
C ARG A 97 30.38 -7.12 -9.86
N PRO A 98 30.40 -5.97 -10.57
CA PRO A 98 31.57 -5.08 -10.51
C PRO A 98 31.79 -4.54 -9.09
N LYS A 99 30.73 -4.06 -8.44
CA LYS A 99 30.80 -3.55 -7.06
C LYS A 99 31.21 -4.61 -6.06
N LEU A 100 30.74 -5.85 -6.25
CA LEU A 100 31.14 -6.98 -5.41
C LEU A 100 32.63 -7.30 -5.60
N ASN A 101 33.14 -7.27 -6.83
CA ASN A 101 34.56 -7.51 -7.09
C ASN A 101 35.42 -6.44 -6.43
N ASP A 102 35.04 -5.16 -6.54
CA ASP A 102 35.75 -4.05 -5.90
C ASP A 102 35.74 -4.23 -4.37
N PHE A 103 34.58 -4.57 -3.80
CA PHE A 103 34.42 -4.84 -2.37
C PHE A 103 35.26 -6.05 -1.90
N ILE A 104 35.25 -7.15 -2.64
CA ILE A 104 36.04 -8.35 -2.30
C ILE A 104 37.54 -8.06 -2.42
N HIS A 105 37.96 -7.26 -3.40
CA HIS A 105 39.36 -6.85 -3.55
C HIS A 105 39.84 -6.04 -2.34
N GLU A 106 38.98 -5.17 -1.80
CA GLU A 106 39.32 -4.31 -0.65
C GLU A 106 39.20 -5.04 0.70
N TYR A 107 38.16 -5.86 0.91
CA TYR A 107 37.79 -6.42 2.22
C TYR A 107 37.93 -7.94 2.33
N GLY A 108 38.22 -8.64 1.23
CA GLY A 108 38.28 -10.09 1.16
C GLY A 108 36.91 -10.79 1.06
N GLN A 109 36.90 -12.02 0.53
CA GLN A 109 35.67 -12.71 0.13
C GLN A 109 34.88 -13.35 1.30
N ARG A 110 35.53 -13.64 2.44
CA ARG A 110 35.06 -14.67 3.38
C ARG A 110 33.81 -14.34 4.20
N ASN A 111 33.29 -13.11 4.15
CA ASN A 111 32.20 -12.67 5.03
C ASN A 111 31.03 -11.96 4.31
N VAL A 112 30.85 -12.18 3.00
CA VAL A 112 29.80 -11.47 2.25
C VAL A 112 28.59 -12.37 2.03
N SER A 113 27.43 -11.95 2.53
CA SER A 113 26.14 -12.63 2.32
C SER A 113 25.21 -11.78 1.45
N PHE A 114 24.40 -12.45 0.64
CA PHE A 114 23.40 -11.81 -0.21
C PHE A 114 21.98 -12.17 0.25
N GLN A 115 21.15 -11.16 0.47
CA GLN A 115 19.76 -11.34 0.89
C GLN A 115 18.79 -10.76 -0.15
N GLN A 116 17.77 -11.52 -0.51
CA GLN A 116 16.69 -11.11 -1.40
C GLN A 116 15.33 -11.66 -0.92
N ASP A 117 14.25 -11.12 -1.48
CA ASP A 117 12.90 -11.63 -1.25
C ASP A 117 12.57 -12.84 -2.14
N GLY A 118 11.44 -13.48 -1.86
CA GLY A 118 10.96 -14.68 -2.54
C GLY A 118 10.25 -14.46 -3.86
N THR A 119 10.35 -13.27 -4.47
CA THR A 119 9.65 -13.03 -5.73
C THR A 119 10.15 -13.98 -6.83
N THR A 120 9.23 -14.40 -7.71
CA THR A 120 9.49 -15.43 -8.72
C THR A 120 10.69 -15.11 -9.61
N ALA A 121 10.97 -13.83 -9.89
CA ALA A 121 12.10 -13.42 -10.70
C ALA A 121 13.46 -13.70 -10.00
N HIS A 122 13.50 -13.60 -8.68
CA HIS A 122 14.70 -13.75 -7.84
C HIS A 122 15.03 -15.21 -7.53
N THR A 123 14.01 -16.07 -7.46
CA THR A 123 14.13 -17.50 -7.14
C THR A 123 14.28 -18.41 -8.36
N THR A 124 14.37 -17.87 -9.57
CA THR A 124 14.57 -18.71 -10.77
C THR A 124 15.92 -19.43 -10.76
N ARG A 125 15.98 -20.56 -11.48
CA ARG A 125 17.22 -21.33 -11.61
C ARG A 125 18.37 -20.49 -12.19
N ARG A 126 18.09 -19.60 -13.15
CA ARG A 126 19.11 -18.73 -13.76
C ARG A 126 19.63 -17.69 -12.77
N SER A 127 18.76 -16.96 -12.08
CA SER A 127 19.17 -15.94 -11.10
C SER A 127 19.94 -16.56 -9.93
N LEU A 128 19.44 -17.66 -9.36
CA LEU A 128 20.13 -18.36 -8.27
C LEU A 128 21.46 -18.99 -8.71
N GLY A 129 21.61 -19.41 -9.97
CA GLY A 129 22.88 -19.86 -10.53
C GLY A 129 23.95 -18.76 -10.49
N ILE A 130 23.60 -17.56 -10.93
CA ILE A 130 24.48 -16.39 -10.90
C ILE A 130 24.83 -16.00 -9.46
N LEU A 131 23.84 -15.95 -8.57
CA LEU A 131 24.07 -15.60 -7.17
C LEU A 131 24.96 -16.62 -6.45
N ARG A 132 24.80 -17.93 -6.73
CA ARG A 132 25.65 -18.98 -6.15
C ARG A 132 27.11 -18.91 -6.59
N GLU A 133 27.35 -18.43 -7.81
CA GLU A 133 28.71 -18.12 -8.28
C GLU A 133 29.31 -16.94 -7.49
N MET A 134 28.52 -15.89 -7.25
CA MET A 134 28.97 -14.67 -6.57
C MET A 134 29.10 -14.84 -5.05
N PHE A 135 28.21 -15.62 -4.42
CA PHE A 135 28.08 -15.80 -2.97
C PHE A 135 28.00 -17.29 -2.61
N PRO A 136 29.08 -18.07 -2.79
CA PRO A 136 29.06 -19.52 -2.58
C PRO A 136 28.75 -19.84 -1.11
N GLY A 137 27.58 -20.44 -0.85
CA GLY A 137 27.14 -20.82 0.49
C GLY A 137 26.57 -19.68 1.36
N HIS A 138 26.46 -18.46 0.83
CA HIS A 138 26.08 -17.26 1.59
C HIS A 138 24.89 -16.50 0.98
N ILE A 139 23.81 -17.21 0.64
CA ILE A 139 22.60 -16.62 0.05
C ILE A 139 21.39 -16.90 0.93
N VAL A 140 20.63 -15.86 1.23
CA VAL A 140 19.34 -15.92 1.92
C VAL A 140 18.24 -15.43 0.96
N SER A 141 17.29 -16.29 0.64
CA SER A 141 16.13 -15.96 -0.20
C SER A 141 14.88 -16.37 0.58
N LEU A 142 14.05 -15.38 0.94
CA LEU A 142 12.84 -15.57 1.77
C LEU A 142 11.65 -16.12 0.98
#